data_AF-A0A6I0K6Z1-F1
#
_entry.id   AF-A0A6I0K6Z1-F1
#
_cell.length_a   1.000
_cell.length_b   1.000
_cell.length_c   1.000
_cell.angle_alpha   90.00
_cell.angle_beta   90.00
_cell.angle_gamma   90.00
#
_symmetry.space_group_name_H-M   'P 1'
#
loop_
_entity.id
_entity.type
_entity.pdbx_description
1 polymer ?
#
loop_
_entity_poly.entity_id
_entity_poly.type
_entity_poly.pdbx_seq_one_letter_code
_entity_poly.pdbx_strand_id
1 'polypeptide(L)'
;MKELLRFSIFLVLGLFASLTTEAKVTLPAIFSDNMVLQQNAQVNVWGKATPGEKVTVKASWADKVVTAKAAANGKWTLKLKKPDAMTNPFRTDT
;
A
#
# COMPACT_ATOMS: atom_id res chain seq x y z
N MET A 1 -12.34 20.67 -43.28
CA MET A 1 -12.51 19.32 -42.67
C MET A 1 -11.30 18.87 -41.85
N LYS A 2 -10.06 19.06 -42.33
CA LYS A 2 -8.82 18.66 -41.64
C LYS A 2 -8.60 19.37 -40.29
N GLU A 3 -8.87 20.68 -40.24
CA GLU A 3 -8.73 21.48 -39.02
C GLU A 3 -9.80 21.14 -37.96
N LEU A 4 -11.00 20.74 -38.38
CA LEU A 4 -12.05 20.23 -37.48
C LEU A 4 -11.70 18.84 -36.91
N LEU A 5 -11.04 18.01 -37.72
CA LEU A 5 -10.53 16.70 -37.29
C LEU A 5 -9.40 16.85 -36.26
N ARG A 6 -8.47 17.78 -36.48
CA ARG A 6 -7.40 18.12 -35.54
C ARG A 6 -7.94 18.63 -34.21
N PHE A 7 -8.93 19.52 -34.26
CA PHE A 7 -9.58 20.05 -33.07
C PHE A 7 -10.30 18.96 -32.27
N SER A 8 -11.00 18.03 -32.95
CA SER A 8 -11.63 16.87 -32.28
C SER A 8 -10.61 15.94 -31.63
N ILE A 9 -9.46 15.70 -32.27
CA ILE A 9 -8.40 14.87 -31.68
C ILE A 9 -7.83 15.51 -30.41
N PHE A 10 -7.58 16.82 -30.43
CA PHE A 10 -7.12 17.56 -29.25
C PHE A 10 -8.14 17.53 -28.10
N LEU A 11 -9.43 17.65 -28.41
CA LEU A 11 -10.50 17.57 -27.42
C LEU A 11 -10.57 16.18 -26.77
N VAL A 12 -10.48 15.11 -27.57
CA VAL A 12 -10.49 13.73 -27.06
C VAL A 12 -9.26 13.48 -26.18
N LEU A 13 -8.08 13.94 -26.59
CA LEU A 13 -6.84 13.77 -25.81
C LEU A 13 -6.92 14.48 -24.43
N GLY A 14 -7.55 15.66 -24.39
CA GLY A 14 -7.79 16.41 -23.15
C GLY A 14 -8.73 15.71 -22.16
N LEU A 15 -9.75 15.01 -22.65
CA LEU A 15 -10.68 14.25 -21.79
C LEU A 15 -10.01 13.05 -21.10
N PHE A 16 -9.09 12.36 -21.77
CA PHE A 16 -8.41 11.20 -21.18
C PHE A 16 -7.41 11.56 -20.08
N ALA A 17 -6.89 12.79 -20.07
CA ALA A 17 -5.93 13.25 -19.06
C ALA A 17 -6.55 13.41 -17.66
N SER A 18 -7.87 13.39 -17.53
CA SER A 18 -8.58 13.61 -16.26
C SER A 18 -8.89 12.32 -15.48
N LEU A 19 -8.45 11.16 -15.97
CA LEU A 19 -8.63 9.88 -15.27
C LEU A 19 -7.61 9.77 -14.12
N THR A 20 -7.92 10.35 -12.96
CA THR A 20 -7.20 10.08 -11.72
C THR A 20 -7.72 8.79 -11.10
N THR A 21 -6.83 7.83 -10.83
CA THR A 21 -7.15 6.61 -10.10
C THR A 21 -6.73 6.79 -8.64
N GLU A 22 -7.68 6.71 -7.72
CA GLU A 22 -7.38 6.75 -6.29
C GLU A 22 -6.92 5.38 -5.79
N ALA A 23 -5.70 5.31 -5.28
CA ALA A 23 -5.14 4.12 -4.65
C ALA A 23 -5.66 4.02 -3.20
N LYS A 24 -6.79 3.33 -3.02
CA LYS A 24 -7.41 3.15 -1.69
C LYS A 24 -7.02 1.81 -1.07
N VAL A 25 -6.08 1.85 -0.11
CA VAL A 25 -5.75 0.71 0.74
C VAL A 25 -6.59 0.76 2.02
N THR A 26 -7.25 -0.35 2.36
CA THR A 26 -8.06 -0.48 3.58
C THR A 26 -7.49 -1.55 4.50
N LEU A 27 -7.22 -1.17 5.75
CA LEU A 27 -6.73 -2.06 6.80
C LEU A 27 -7.89 -2.48 7.74
N PRO A 28 -7.88 -3.72 8.26
CA PRO A 28 -8.73 -4.13 9.37
C PRO A 28 -8.54 -3.26 10.62
N ALA A 29 -9.62 -3.02 11.36
CA ALA A 29 -9.61 -2.16 12.55
C ALA A 29 -8.69 -2.62 13.69
N ILE A 30 -8.28 -3.90 13.69
CA ILE A 30 -7.31 -4.42 14.67
C ILE A 30 -5.93 -3.75 14.54
N PHE A 31 -5.58 -3.26 13.34
CA PHE A 31 -4.37 -2.49 13.11
C PHE A 31 -4.67 -1.03 13.46
N SER A 32 -4.62 -0.73 14.75
CA SER A 32 -4.87 0.59 15.32
C SER A 32 -3.71 1.06 16.18
N ASP A 33 -3.82 2.29 16.67
CA ASP A 33 -2.90 2.83 17.66
C ASP A 33 -2.89 1.95 18.93
N ASN A 34 -1.73 1.90 19.58
CA ASN A 34 -1.48 1.10 20.80
C ASN A 34 -1.70 -0.42 20.66
N MET A 35 -1.80 -0.96 19.44
CA MET A 35 -1.82 -2.40 19.22
C MET A 35 -0.48 -3.04 19.65
N VAL A 36 -0.56 -4.15 20.40
CA VAL A 36 0.61 -4.94 20.82
C VAL A 36 0.79 -6.14 19.90
N LEU A 37 2.02 -6.33 19.42
CA LEU A 37 2.42 -7.51 18.64
C LEU A 37 3.31 -8.44 19.46
N GLN A 38 3.10 -9.75 19.35
CA GLN A 38 3.94 -10.75 20.01
C GLN A 38 5.37 -10.70 19.47
N GLN A 39 6.35 -10.62 20.38
CA GLN A 39 7.77 -10.62 20.05
C GLN A 39 8.25 -11.99 19.56
N ASN A 40 9.33 -11.99 18.80
CA ASN A 40 9.94 -13.21 18.24
C ASN A 40 8.94 -14.10 17.46
N ALA A 41 7.93 -13.45 16.86
CA ALA A 41 6.88 -14.11 16.10
C ALA A 41 6.80 -13.55 14.68
N GLN A 42 6.28 -14.37 13.77
CA GLN A 42 5.92 -13.93 12.43
C GLN A 42 4.50 -13.36 12.48
N VAL A 43 4.38 -12.06 12.22
CA VAL A 43 3.10 -11.34 12.21
C VAL A 43 2.59 -11.27 10.78
N ASN A 44 1.36 -11.73 10.56
CA ASN A 44 0.67 -11.51 9.30
C ASN A 44 -0.01 -10.14 9.33
N VAL A 45 0.18 -9.35 8.28
CA VAL A 45 -0.56 -8.10 8.06
C VAL A 45 -1.36 -8.26 6.77
N TRP A 46 -2.61 -7.83 6.78
CA TRP A 46 -3.52 -8.03 5.67
C TRP A 46 -4.49 -6.86 5.54
N GLY A 47 -5.14 -6.79 4.38
CA GLY A 47 -6.16 -5.79 4.12
C GLY A 47 -6.81 -5.98 2.76
N LYS A 48 -7.44 -4.90 2.30
CA LYS A 48 -8.01 -4.80 0.95
C LYS A 48 -7.35 -3.66 0.20
N ALA A 49 -7.22 -3.80 -1.11
CA ALA A 49 -6.82 -2.75 -2.04
C ALA A 49 -7.46 -3.05 -3.40
N THR A 50 -7.26 -2.18 -4.37
CA THR A 50 -7.75 -2.41 -5.73
C THR A 50 -7.09 -3.68 -6.30
N PRO A 51 -7.82 -4.57 -6.99
CA PRO A 51 -7.22 -5.76 -7.59
C PRO A 51 -5.98 -5.43 -8.44
N GLY A 52 -4.87 -6.13 -8.17
CA GLY A 52 -3.60 -5.91 -8.86
C GLY A 52 -2.75 -4.75 -8.33
N GLU A 53 -3.23 -4.01 -7.33
CA GLU A 53 -2.50 -2.90 -6.72
C GLU A 53 -1.30 -3.40 -5.90
N LYS A 54 -0.20 -2.64 -5.94
CA LYS A 54 0.99 -2.91 -5.15
C LYS A 54 0.89 -2.20 -3.79
N VAL A 55 0.75 -2.98 -2.73
CA VAL A 55 0.75 -2.51 -1.35
C VAL A 55 2.16 -2.60 -0.78
N THR A 56 2.60 -1.53 -0.12
CA THR A 56 3.93 -1.43 0.47
C THR A 56 3.81 -1.17 1.97
N VAL A 57 4.49 -1.96 2.79
CA VAL A 57 4.47 -1.84 4.25
C VAL A 57 5.88 -1.70 4.78
N LYS A 58 6.08 -0.65 5.57
CA LYS A 58 7.30 -0.37 6.31
C LYS A 58 6.96 -0.40 7.80
N ALA A 59 7.49 -1.38 8.51
CA ALA A 59 7.41 -1.40 9.96
C ALA A 59 8.52 -0.54 10.56
N SER A 60 8.23 0.21 11.62
CA SER A 60 9.23 1.08 12.27
C SER A 60 10.44 0.30 12.83
N TRP A 61 10.22 -0.96 13.21
CA TRP A 61 11.25 -1.86 13.74
C TRP A 61 12.00 -2.67 12.66
N ALA A 62 11.72 -2.47 11.38
CA ALA A 62 12.35 -3.20 10.29
C ALA A 62 12.89 -2.26 9.22
N ASP A 63 14.17 -2.40 8.89
CA ASP A 63 14.80 -1.61 7.81
C ASP A 63 14.28 -2.02 6.43
N LYS A 64 13.76 -3.24 6.31
CA LYS A 64 13.23 -3.78 5.05
C LYS A 64 11.78 -3.40 4.85
N VAL A 65 11.53 -2.76 3.71
CA VAL A 65 10.19 -2.55 3.18
C VAL A 65 9.70 -3.84 2.53
N VAL A 66 8.48 -4.26 2.89
CA VAL A 66 7.85 -5.46 2.32
C VAL A 66 6.72 -5.03 1.39
N THR A 67 6.59 -5.71 0.26
CA THR A 67 5.54 -5.40 -0.73
C THR A 67 4.68 -6.62 -1.00
N ALA A 68 3.40 -6.38 -1.25
CA ALA A 68 2.41 -7.39 -1.63
C ALA A 68 1.57 -6.86 -2.79
N LYS A 69 1.04 -7.76 -3.61
CA LYS A 69 0.08 -7.40 -4.66
C LYS A 69 -1.30 -7.86 -4.23
N ALA A 70 -2.30 -6.98 -4.37
CA ALA A 70 -3.68 -7.36 -4.13
C ALA A 70 -4.13 -8.37 -5.18
N ALA A 71 -4.74 -9.46 -4.70
CA ALA A 71 -5.31 -10.50 -5.55
C ALA A 71 -6.53 -9.96 -6.31
N ALA A 72 -7.07 -10.78 -7.23
CA ALA A 72 -8.27 -10.43 -8.00
C ALA A 72 -9.49 -10.10 -7.14
N ASN A 73 -9.57 -10.65 -5.93
CA ASN A 73 -10.60 -10.37 -4.94
C ASN A 73 -10.30 -9.14 -4.04
N GLY A 74 -9.26 -8.37 -4.37
CA GLY A 74 -8.80 -7.20 -3.63
C GLY A 74 -8.08 -7.50 -2.32
N LYS A 75 -8.00 -8.76 -1.88
CA LYS A 75 -7.28 -9.12 -0.64
C LYS A 75 -5.78 -9.15 -0.87
N TRP A 76 -5.03 -8.72 0.13
CA TRP A 76 -3.57 -8.85 0.17
C TRP A 76 -3.14 -9.30 1.57
N THR A 77 -1.97 -9.94 1.66
CA THR A 77 -1.38 -10.37 2.92
C THR A 77 0.14 -10.36 2.79
N LEU A 78 0.82 -9.99 3.86
CA LEU A 78 2.28 -10.00 3.97
C LEU A 78 2.70 -10.51 5.34
N LYS A 79 3.93 -11.00 5.42
CA LYS A 79 4.50 -11.53 6.66
C LYS A 79 5.64 -10.63 7.12
N LEU A 80 5.52 -10.10 8.33
CA LEU A 80 6.58 -9.34 8.99
C LEU A 80 7.23 -10.22 10.04
N LYS A 81 8.56 -10.31 10.03
CA LYS A 81 9.30 -10.90 11.14
C LYS A 81 9.48 -9.82 12.20
N LYS A 82 8.90 -10.01 13.39
CA LYS A 82 9.18 -9.13 14.52
C LYS A 82 10.47 -9.60 15.18
N PRO A 83 11.51 -8.75 15.30
CA PRO A 83 12.71 -9.09 16.05
C PRO A 83 12.37 -9.31 17.53
N ASP A 84 13.27 -9.99 18.24
CA ASP A 84 13.21 -10.06 19.69
C ASP A 84 13.30 -8.62 20.26
N ALA A 85 12.48 -8.26 21.24
CA ALA A 85 12.48 -6.87 21.73
C ALA A 85 13.79 -6.45 22.38
N MET A 86 14.65 -7.41 22.72
CA MET A 86 15.97 -7.12 23.26
C MET A 86 16.93 -6.53 22.22
N THR A 87 16.64 -6.60 20.92
CA THR A 87 17.58 -6.12 19.89
C THR A 87 17.46 -4.61 19.59
N ASN A 88 16.36 -3.93 19.95
CA ASN A 88 16.34 -2.45 19.99
C ASN A 88 15.10 -1.88 20.70
N PRO A 89 15.10 -1.75 22.04
CA PRO A 89 13.92 -1.29 22.77
C PRO A 89 13.65 0.22 22.65
N PHE A 90 14.64 1.02 22.22
CA PHE A 90 14.52 2.47 22.10
C PHE A 90 15.38 2.98 20.95
N ARG A 91 14.88 2.91 19.71
CA ARG A 91 15.44 3.79 18.68
C ARG A 91 14.94 5.20 19.01
N THR A 92 15.72 5.96 19.79
CA THR A 92 15.52 7.40 19.90
C THR A 92 16.05 8.01 18.62
N ASP A 93 15.14 8.36 17.73
CA ASP A 93 15.33 9.30 16.64
C ASP A 93 15.73 10.66 17.26
N THR A 94 17.04 10.87 17.40
CA THR A 94 17.69 12.19 17.51
C THR A 94 18.09 12.68 16.14
#